data_AF-A0A386RD63-F1
#
_entry.id   AF-A0A386RD63-F1
#
_cell.length_a   1.000
_cell.length_b   1.000
_cell.length_c   1.000
_cell.angle_alpha   90.00
_cell.angle_beta   90.00
_cell.angle_gamma   90.00
#
_symmetry.space_group_name_H-M   'P 1'
#
loop_
_entity.id
_entity.type
_entity.pdbx_description
1 polymer ?
#
loop_
_entity_poly.entity_id
_entity_poly.type
_entity_poly.pdbx_seq_one_letter_code
_entity_poly.pdbx_strand_id
1 'polypeptide(L)'
;MDALVQKKKEPTKTEIAQAITELRHELGLAVKKIIEIINTNEDLPHISRSNYYDAYTRDDKDQVNHGDVIARIQEIYDEIKNRYVAPGYRRITHILHREGYQINRKIVNRLMRKMDLYGYVMKRRHP
;
A
#
# COMPACT_ATOMS: atom_id res chain seq x y z
N MET A 1 0.16 28.08 17.03
CA MET A 1 0.22 27.69 15.60
C MET A 1 1.02 26.41 15.54
N ASP A 2 0.44 25.30 16.01
CA ASP A 2 1.18 24.03 16.10
C ASP A 2 0.82 23.18 14.88
N ALA A 3 1.57 23.41 13.80
CA ALA A 3 1.56 22.51 12.67
C ALA A 3 2.13 21.17 13.15
N LEU A 4 1.28 20.14 13.12
CA LEU A 4 1.68 18.74 13.27
C LEU A 4 2.75 18.44 12.20
N VAL A 5 4.03 18.58 12.56
CA VAL A 5 5.15 18.09 11.76
C VAL A 5 4.98 16.59 11.72
N GLN A 6 4.35 16.08 10.65
CA GLN A 6 4.29 14.67 10.39
C GLN A 6 5.74 14.18 10.24
N LYS A 7 6.22 13.40 11.21
CA LYS A 7 7.55 12.78 11.16
C LYS A 7 7.65 12.02 9.84
N LYS A 8 8.54 12.46 8.95
CA LYS A 8 8.77 11.83 7.64
C LYS A 8 9.14 10.36 7.91
N LYS A 9 8.23 9.45 7.56
CA LYS A 9 8.44 8.01 7.78
C LYS A 9 9.57 7.57 6.85
N GLU A 10 10.59 6.91 7.38
CA GLU A 10 11.63 6.32 6.56
C GLU A 10 11.02 5.24 5.64
N PRO A 11 11.38 5.23 4.35
CA PRO A 11 10.87 4.24 3.41
C PRO A 11 11.36 2.85 3.79
N THR A 12 10.47 1.87 3.66
CA THR A 12 10.76 0.46 3.89
C THR A 12 11.66 -0.10 2.80
N LYS A 13 12.37 -1.20 3.08
CA LYS A 13 13.22 -1.89 2.09
C LYS A 13 12.44 -2.28 0.83
N THR A 14 11.17 -2.65 0.97
CA THR A 14 10.29 -3.00 -0.15
C THR A 14 9.96 -1.78 -1.01
N GLU A 15 9.61 -0.64 -0.38
CA GLU A 15 9.35 0.62 -1.10
C GLU A 15 10.61 1.08 -1.86
N ILE A 16 11.80 0.98 -1.25
CA ILE A 16 13.08 1.32 -1.90
C ILE A 16 13.36 0.36 -3.08
N ALA A 17 13.14 -0.94 -2.90
CA ALA A 17 13.35 -1.92 -3.97
C ALA A 17 12.38 -1.74 -5.14
N GLN A 18 11.14 -1.35 -4.86
CA GLN A 18 10.16 -1.01 -5.89
C GLN A 18 10.60 0.22 -6.68
N ALA A 19 10.98 1.30 -6.00
CA ALA A 19 11.48 2.52 -6.65
C ALA A 19 12.72 2.26 -7.53
N ILE A 20 13.67 1.43 -7.06
CA ILE A 20 14.84 1.03 -7.86
C ILE A 20 14.42 0.24 -9.11
N THR A 21 13.39 -0.59 -8.99
CA THR A 21 12.88 -1.38 -10.12
C THR A 21 12.22 -0.48 -11.16
N GLU A 22 11.39 0.48 -10.73
CA GLU A 22 10.82 1.51 -11.60
C GLU A 22 11.90 2.32 -12.32
N LEU A 23 12.92 2.82 -11.58
CA LEU A 23 14.06 3.53 -12.16
C LEU A 23 14.85 2.68 -13.17
N ARG A 24 14.99 1.37 -12.92
CA ARG A 24 15.60 0.46 -13.89
C ARG A 24 14.81 0.42 -15.20
N HIS A 25 13.48 0.37 -15.12
CA HIS A 25 12.62 0.33 -16.30
C HIS A 25 12.64 1.66 -17.07
N GLU A 26 12.63 2.79 -16.36
CA GLU A 26 12.65 4.13 -16.98
C GLU A 26 14.00 4.48 -17.61
N LEU A 27 15.09 4.21 -16.90
CA LEU A 27 16.44 4.65 -17.29
C LEU A 27 17.23 3.58 -18.07
N GLY A 28 16.74 2.33 -18.11
CA GLY A 28 17.46 1.21 -18.72
C GLY A 28 18.80 0.86 -18.06
N LEU A 29 19.06 1.38 -16.85
CA LEU A 29 20.32 1.18 -16.14
C LEU A 29 20.32 -0.13 -15.35
N ALA A 30 21.50 -0.73 -15.22
CA ALA A 30 21.67 -1.89 -14.35
C ALA A 30 21.38 -1.51 -12.88
N VAL A 31 20.65 -2.37 -12.17
CA VAL A 31 20.33 -2.22 -10.72
C VAL A 31 21.57 -1.87 -9.90
N LYS A 32 22.70 -2.51 -10.21
CA LYS A 32 24.00 -2.27 -9.58
C LYS A 32 24.39 -0.78 -9.60
N LYS A 33 24.21 -0.12 -10.74
CA LYS A 33 24.57 1.29 -10.95
C LYS A 33 23.60 2.22 -10.23
N ILE A 34 22.31 1.90 -10.24
CA ILE A 34 21.27 2.66 -9.53
C ILE A 34 21.54 2.65 -8.02
N ILE A 35 21.79 1.47 -7.44
CA ILE A 35 22.11 1.32 -6.01
C ILE A 35 23.38 2.10 -5.63
N GLU A 36 24.40 2.06 -6.49
CA GLU A 36 25.64 2.81 -6.25
C GLU A 36 25.38 4.32 -6.17
N ILE A 37 24.67 4.87 -7.15
CA ILE A 37 24.30 6.29 -7.18
C ILE A 37 23.47 6.66 -5.94
N ILE A 38 22.45 5.86 -5.59
CA ILE A 38 21.62 6.10 -4.40
C ILE A 38 22.49 6.14 -3.14
N ASN A 39 23.38 5.16 -2.97
CA ASN A 39 24.21 5.04 -1.79
C ASN A 39 25.31 6.11 -1.67
N THR A 40 25.66 6.79 -2.77
CA THR A 40 26.58 7.95 -2.76
C THR A 40 25.90 9.23 -2.25
N ASN A 41 24.56 9.32 -2.28
CA ASN A 41 23.83 10.49 -1.82
C ASN A 41 23.35 10.28 -0.37
N GLU A 42 23.86 11.07 0.57
CA GLU A 42 23.52 10.95 2.00
C GLU A 42 22.03 11.23 2.30
N ASP A 43 21.37 12.03 1.46
CA ASP A 43 19.94 12.36 1.59
C ASP A 43 19.00 11.24 1.13
N LEU A 44 19.53 10.19 0.50
CA LEU A 44 18.75 9.08 -0.03
C LEU A 44 18.84 7.83 0.86
N PRO A 45 17.78 7.00 0.88
CA PRO A 45 17.77 5.80 1.70
C PRO A 45 18.78 4.76 1.19
N HIS A 46 19.74 4.41 2.02
CA HIS A 46 20.76 3.43 1.70
C HIS A 46 20.19 2.01 1.60
N ILE A 47 20.61 1.24 0.59
CA ILE A 47 20.22 -0.16 0.45
C ILE A 47 21.38 -1.01 -0.08
N SER A 48 21.56 -2.20 0.50
CA SER A 48 22.49 -3.19 -0.03
C SER A 48 21.87 -3.96 -1.20
N ARG A 49 22.69 -4.48 -2.12
CA ARG A 49 22.20 -5.36 -3.20
C ARG A 49 21.45 -6.59 -2.66
N SER A 50 21.90 -7.16 -1.54
CA SER A 50 21.21 -8.29 -0.90
C SER A 50 19.83 -7.90 -0.40
N ASN A 51 19.69 -6.76 0.28
CA ASN A 51 18.40 -6.26 0.74
C ASN A 51 17.47 -5.92 -0.44
N TYR A 52 18.01 -5.39 -1.54
CA TYR A 52 17.24 -5.18 -2.77
C TYR A 52 16.66 -6.49 -3.28
N TYR A 53 17.50 -7.52 -3.52
CA TYR A 53 17.02 -8.78 -4.07
C TYR A 53 16.10 -9.52 -3.11
N ASP A 54 16.41 -9.54 -1.81
CA ASP A 54 15.53 -10.12 -0.79
C ASP A 54 14.17 -9.43 -0.77
N ALA A 55 14.10 -8.10 -0.88
CA ALA A 55 12.84 -7.38 -1.00
C ALA A 55 12.14 -7.61 -2.36
N TYR A 56 12.89 -7.73 -3.45
CA TYR A 56 12.39 -7.94 -4.81
C TYR A 56 11.79 -9.33 -5.01
N THR A 57 12.39 -10.37 -4.40
CA THR A 57 11.93 -11.75 -4.50
C THR A 57 10.93 -12.14 -3.41
N ARG A 58 10.71 -11.26 -2.42
CA ARG A 58 9.70 -11.50 -1.40
C ARG A 58 8.33 -11.30 -2.00
N ASP A 59 7.56 -12.38 -2.05
CA ASP A 59 6.15 -12.30 -2.37
C ASP A 59 5.43 -11.39 -1.38
N ASP A 60 4.49 -10.60 -1.89
CA ASP A 60 3.56 -9.88 -1.05
C ASP A 60 2.68 -10.89 -0.31
N LYS A 61 2.96 -11.10 0.97
CA LYS A 61 2.21 -12.04 1.82
C LYS A 61 0.71 -11.75 1.85
N ASP A 62 0.29 -10.50 1.71
CA ASP A 62 -1.15 -10.22 1.63
C ASP A 62 -1.70 -10.70 0.29
N GLN A 63 -0.97 -10.54 -0.82
CA GLN A 63 -1.37 -11.05 -2.12
C GLN A 63 -1.42 -12.58 -2.14
N VAL A 64 -0.45 -13.25 -1.50
CA VAL A 64 -0.40 -14.71 -1.39
C VAL A 64 -1.54 -15.25 -0.54
N ASN A 65 -1.81 -14.63 0.63
CA ASN A 65 -2.78 -15.17 1.58
C ASN A 65 -4.22 -14.67 1.39
N HIS A 66 -4.39 -13.52 0.72
CA HIS A 66 -5.67 -12.81 0.62
C HIS A 66 -5.91 -12.21 -0.77
N GLY A 67 -5.22 -12.66 -1.82
CA GLY A 67 -5.32 -12.08 -3.17
C GLY A 67 -6.74 -12.08 -3.74
N ASP A 68 -7.51 -13.14 -3.49
CA ASP A 68 -8.93 -13.26 -3.84
C ASP A 68 -9.79 -12.21 -3.11
N VAL A 69 -9.54 -12.02 -1.82
CA VAL A 69 -10.25 -11.03 -1.00
C VAL A 69 -9.86 -9.61 -1.40
N ILE A 70 -8.58 -9.36 -1.73
CA ILE A 70 -8.08 -8.07 -2.20
C ILE A 70 -8.80 -7.66 -3.47
N ALA A 71 -8.85 -8.56 -4.46
CA ALA A 71 -9.57 -8.33 -5.71
C ALA A 71 -11.05 -8.02 -5.45
N ARG A 72 -11.71 -8.84 -4.61
CA ARG A 72 -13.13 -8.63 -4.32
C ARG A 72 -13.42 -7.35 -3.54
N ILE A 73 -12.53 -6.94 -2.61
CA ILE A 73 -12.64 -5.66 -1.92
C ILE A 73 -12.65 -4.50 -2.93
N GLN A 74 -11.75 -4.53 -3.91
CA GLN A 74 -11.65 -3.51 -4.96
C GLN A 74 -12.94 -3.45 -5.80
N GLU A 75 -13.43 -4.60 -6.26
CA GLU A 75 -14.68 -4.69 -7.03
C GLU A 75 -15.88 -4.13 -6.26
N ILE A 76 -16.08 -4.56 -5.02
CA ILE A 76 -17.17 -4.07 -4.17
C ILE A 76 -17.04 -2.55 -3.96
N TYR A 77 -15.82 -2.04 -3.74
CA TYR A 77 -15.58 -0.61 -3.60
C TYR A 77 -16.02 0.15 -4.86
N ASP A 78 -15.63 -0.33 -6.04
CA ASP A 78 -15.96 0.28 -7.32
C ASP A 78 -17.46 0.23 -7.65
N GLU A 79 -18.15 -0.85 -7.27
CA GLU A 79 -19.60 -0.99 -7.41
C GLU A 79 -20.37 0.04 -6.57
N ILE A 80 -19.89 0.35 -5.35
CA ILE A 80 -20.67 1.13 -4.37
C ILE A 80 -20.17 2.57 -4.16
N LYS A 81 -18.98 2.95 -4.68
CA LYS A 81 -18.40 4.30 -4.52
C LYS A 81 -19.28 5.43 -5.09
N ASN A 82 -20.11 5.14 -6.08
CA ASN A 82 -21.04 6.12 -6.66
C ASN A 82 -22.26 6.37 -5.77
N ARG A 83 -22.62 5.40 -4.91
CA ARG A 83 -23.78 5.47 -3.99
C ARG A 83 -23.39 5.98 -2.62
N TYR A 84 -22.18 5.65 -2.17
CA TYR A 84 -21.64 6.08 -0.89
C TYR A 84 -20.39 6.91 -1.15
N VAL A 85 -20.44 8.19 -0.75
CA VAL A 85 -19.22 8.98 -0.59
C VAL A 85 -18.37 8.19 0.40
N ALA A 86 -17.27 7.60 -0.07
CA ALA A 86 -16.29 6.92 0.77
C ALA A 86 -16.80 5.61 1.46
N PRO A 87 -16.90 4.48 0.73
CA PRO A 87 -17.32 3.20 1.30
C PRO A 87 -16.37 2.72 2.42
N GLY A 88 -16.90 2.58 3.64
CA GLY A 88 -16.10 2.13 4.78
C GLY A 88 -15.97 0.60 4.87
N TYR A 89 -14.88 0.13 5.49
CA TYR A 89 -14.59 -1.30 5.66
C TYR A 89 -15.69 -2.10 6.37
N ARG A 90 -16.55 -1.45 7.18
CA ARG A 90 -17.78 -2.06 7.75
C ARG A 90 -18.68 -2.62 6.65
N ARG A 91 -18.96 -1.80 5.64
CA ARG A 91 -19.89 -2.14 4.57
C ARG A 91 -19.31 -3.25 3.69
N ILE A 92 -18.03 -3.12 3.33
CA ILE A 92 -17.34 -4.11 2.51
C ILE A 92 -17.25 -5.45 3.23
N THR A 93 -16.91 -5.47 4.52
CA THR A 93 -16.91 -6.73 5.30
C THR A 93 -18.27 -7.41 5.29
N HIS A 94 -19.36 -6.64 5.43
CA HIS A 94 -20.71 -7.20 5.41
C HIS A 94 -21.08 -7.83 4.08
N ILE A 95 -20.65 -7.24 2.97
CA ILE A 95 -20.87 -7.78 1.62
C ILE A 95 -20.05 -9.05 1.43
N LEU A 96 -18.76 -9.03 1.78
CA LEU A 96 -17.89 -10.21 1.77
C LEU A 96 -18.48 -11.37 2.59
N HIS A 97 -18.99 -11.11 3.79
CA HIS A 97 -19.62 -12.14 4.62
C HIS A 97 -20.90 -12.72 4.00
N ARG A 98 -21.70 -11.89 3.31
CA ARG A 98 -22.87 -12.36 2.56
C ARG A 98 -22.50 -13.24 1.37
N GLU A 99 -21.33 -13.02 0.79
CA GLU A 99 -20.77 -13.82 -0.30
C GLU A 99 -20.01 -15.07 0.20
N GLY A 100 -19.95 -15.28 1.53
CA GLY A 100 -19.38 -16.48 2.14
C GLY A 100 -17.95 -16.35 2.65
N TYR A 101 -17.27 -15.22 2.42
CA TYR A 101 -15.90 -15.00 2.91
C TYR A 101 -15.84 -14.96 4.43
N GLN A 102 -15.05 -15.84 5.05
CA GLN A 102 -14.85 -15.87 6.51
C GLN A 102 -13.61 -15.06 6.93
N ILE A 103 -13.61 -13.77 6.61
CA ILE A 103 -12.48 -12.89 6.92
C ILE A 103 -12.76 -11.95 8.10
N ASN A 104 -11.77 -11.78 8.98
CA ASN A 104 -11.86 -10.83 10.07
C ASN A 104 -11.89 -9.39 9.54
N ARG A 105 -12.85 -8.60 10.02
CA ARG A 105 -13.00 -7.18 9.69
C ARG A 105 -11.73 -6.33 9.91
N LYS A 106 -10.87 -6.68 10.86
CA LYS A 106 -9.57 -6.01 11.07
C LYS A 106 -8.62 -6.21 9.88
N ILE A 107 -8.66 -7.40 9.27
CA ILE A 107 -7.86 -7.70 8.07
C ILE A 107 -8.40 -6.91 6.89
N VAL A 108 -9.72 -6.89 6.67
CA VAL A 108 -10.35 -6.08 5.62
C VAL A 108 -9.94 -4.60 5.73
N ASN A 109 -9.98 -4.03 6.93
CA ASN A 109 -9.53 -2.65 7.17
C ASN A 109 -8.04 -2.45 6.85
N ARG A 110 -7.18 -3.42 7.19
CA ARG A 110 -5.74 -3.38 6.87
C ARG A 110 -5.52 -3.42 5.36
N LEU A 111 -6.18 -4.34 4.66
CA LEU A 111 -6.08 -4.51 3.20
C LEU A 111 -6.58 -3.27 2.47
N MET A 112 -7.73 -2.73 2.87
CA MET A 112 -8.24 -1.47 2.30
C MET A 112 -7.28 -0.30 2.47
N ARG A 113 -6.62 -0.19 3.63
CA ARG A 113 -5.60 0.86 3.86
C ARG A 113 -4.38 0.68 2.99
N LYS A 114 -3.98 -0.56 2.72
CA LYS A 114 -2.85 -0.86 1.83
C LYS A 114 -3.14 -0.49 0.38
N MET A 115 -4.39 -0.63 -0.04
CA MET A 115 -4.88 -0.26 -1.38
C MET A 115 -5.31 1.23 -1.47
N ASP A 116 -5.09 2.03 -0.43
CA ASP A 116 -5.59 3.41 -0.32
C ASP A 116 -7.12 3.57 -0.55
N LEU A 117 -7.89 2.50 -0.33
CA LEU A 117 -9.35 2.46 -0.43
C LEU A 117 -10.02 2.97 0.85
N TYR A 118 -9.63 4.14 1.32
CA TYR A 118 -10.26 4.77 2.47
C TYR A 118 -11.00 6.04 2.07
N GLY A 119 -12.12 6.23 2.76
CA GLY A 119 -12.88 7.44 2.62
C GLY A 119 -12.21 8.67 3.19
N TYR A 120 -12.30 9.80 2.50
CA TYR A 120 -12.09 11.11 3.13
C TYR A 120 -13.14 11.24 4.24
N VAL A 121 -12.73 11.09 5.50
CA VAL A 121 -13.64 11.28 6.64
C VAL A 121 -14.04 12.75 6.63
N MET A 122 -15.28 13.03 6.22
CA MET A 122 -15.85 14.37 6.37
C MET A 122 -15.80 14.73 7.86
N LYS A 123 -15.07 15.79 8.23
CA LYS A 123 -15.12 16.34 9.59
C LYS A 123 -16.61 16.56 9.91
N ARG A 124 -17.10 15.96 11.00
CA ARG A 124 -18.48 16.20 11.45
C ARG A 124 -18.66 17.71 11.59
N ARG A 125 -19.62 18.30 10.86
CA ARG A 125 -20.14 19.61 11.23
C ARG A 125 -20.87 19.39 12.56
N HIS A 126 -20.29 19.88 13.65
CA HIS A 126 -21.03 20.01 14.90
C HIS A 126 -22.17 21.01 14.66
N PRO A 127 -23.40 20.73 15.11
CA PRO A 127 -24.46 21.73 15.13
C PRO A 127 -24.12 22.88 16.07
#